data_AF-A0A3B1K0Z4-F1
#
_entry.id   AF-A0A3B1K0Z4-F1
#
_cell.length_a   1.000
_cell.length_b   1.000
_cell.length_c   1.000
_cell.angle_alpha   90.00
_cell.angle_beta   90.00
_cell.angle_gamma   90.00
#
_symmetry.space_group_name_H-M   'P 1'
#
loop_
_entity.id
_entity.type
_entity.pdbx_description
1 polymer ?
#
loop_
_entity_poly.entity_id
_entity_poly.type
_entity_poly.pdbx_seq_one_letter_code
_entity_poly.pdbx_strand_id
1 'polypeptide(L)'
;IKQSALTMQSVVKHNLHSESEGAINKLINIKLTASYTYLSLGMYFDRDDVALPNFSKYFLERSVKEREHAEHLLGYQNMRGGRVLLQTIAVSVGPGLKSFLLCRIFCFVFIMLPAQCFSLLQ
;
A
#
# COMPACT_ATOMS: atom_id res chain seq x y z
N ILE A 1 -33.79 -16.02 6.68
CA ILE A 1 -33.14 -17.31 6.33
C ILE A 1 -31.63 -17.10 6.48
N LYS A 2 -31.05 -17.50 7.62
CA LYS A 2 -29.60 -17.43 7.84
C LYS A 2 -28.99 -18.64 7.14
N GLN A 3 -28.38 -18.45 5.96
CA GLN A 3 -27.52 -19.46 5.35
C GLN A 3 -26.26 -19.57 6.19
N SER A 4 -26.28 -20.44 7.21
CA SER A 4 -25.06 -20.96 7.82
C SER A 4 -24.45 -21.95 6.82
N ALA A 5 -23.75 -21.42 5.82
CA ALA A 5 -22.83 -22.21 5.04
C ALA A 5 -21.71 -22.66 6.00
N LEU A 6 -21.74 -23.93 6.39
CA LEU A 6 -20.66 -24.61 7.09
C LEU A 6 -19.42 -24.54 6.18
N THR A 7 -18.64 -23.48 6.35
CA THR A 7 -17.34 -23.35 5.70
C THR A 7 -16.43 -24.38 6.35
N MET A 8 -16.13 -25.46 5.62
CA MET A 8 -15.04 -26.39 5.96
C MET A 8 -13.80 -25.56 6.26
N GLN A 9 -13.46 -25.45 7.55
CA GLN A 9 -12.29 -24.71 7.98
C GLN A 9 -11.06 -25.43 7.45
N SER A 10 -10.06 -24.68 7.00
CA SER A 10 -8.85 -25.30 6.48
C SER A 10 -8.17 -26.11 7.59
N VAL A 11 -7.65 -27.29 7.25
CA VAL A 11 -6.94 -28.18 8.18
C VAL A 11 -5.75 -27.48 8.86
N VAL A 12 -5.13 -26.51 8.17
CA VAL A 12 -3.95 -25.78 8.64
C VAL A 12 -4.32 -24.56 9.51
N LYS A 13 -5.60 -24.21 9.61
CA LYS A 13 -6.05 -22.99 10.31
C LYS A 13 -6.02 -23.22 11.82
N HIS A 14 -4.92 -22.80 12.46
CA HIS A 14 -4.75 -22.87 13.91
C HIS A 14 -4.55 -21.47 14.51
N ASN A 15 -5.30 -21.15 15.56
CA ASN A 15 -5.26 -19.87 16.27
C ASN A 15 -5.30 -18.64 15.33
N LEU A 16 -6.27 -18.62 14.41
CA LEU A 16 -6.52 -17.48 13.52
C LEU A 16 -7.99 -17.07 13.64
N HIS A 17 -8.25 -16.02 14.42
CA HIS A 17 -9.59 -15.47 14.60
C HIS A 17 -10.09 -14.82 13.31
N SER A 18 -11.41 -14.86 13.09
CA SER A 18 -12.04 -14.30 11.88
C SER A 18 -11.79 -12.80 11.72
N GLU A 19 -11.72 -12.07 12.84
CA GLU A 19 -11.37 -10.64 12.85
C GLU A 19 -9.95 -10.40 12.33
N SER A 20 -8.98 -11.21 12.77
CA SER A 20 -7.59 -11.11 12.33
C SER A 20 -7.45 -11.42 10.84
N GLU A 21 -8.16 -12.43 10.35
CA GLU A 21 -8.23 -12.77 8.93
C GLU A 21 -8.80 -11.60 8.10
N GLY A 22 -9.88 -10.97 8.56
CA GLY A 22 -10.47 -9.79 7.93
C GLY A 22 -9.54 -8.58 7.96
N ALA A 23 -8.82 -8.36 9.07
CA ALA A 23 -7.84 -7.29 9.20
C ALA A 23 -6.66 -7.45 8.23
N ILE A 24 -6.17 -8.67 8.03
CA ILE A 24 -5.12 -8.98 7.03
C ILE A 24 -5.62 -8.67 5.62
N ASN A 25 -6.84 -9.08 5.27
CA ASN A 25 -7.43 -8.77 3.96
C ASN A 25 -7.58 -7.26 3.73
N LYS A 26 -8.00 -6.51 4.76
CA LYS A 26 -8.06 -5.05 4.71
C LYS A 26 -6.66 -4.43 4.54
N LEU A 27 -5.66 -4.94 5.25
CA LEU A 27 -4.29 -4.45 5.16
C LEU A 27 -3.70 -4.70 3.76
N ILE A 28 -3.96 -5.86 3.15
CA ILE A 28 -3.56 -6.17 1.78
C ILE A 28 -4.12 -5.12 0.81
N ASN A 29 -5.42 -4.79 0.91
CA ASN A 29 -6.03 -3.76 0.06
C ASN A 29 -5.41 -2.37 0.28
N ILE A 30 -5.10 -1.99 1.53
CA ILE A 30 -4.43 -0.73 1.84
C ILE A 30 -3.03 -0.69 1.20
N LYS A 31 -2.25 -1.78 1.29
CA LYS A 31 -0.91 -1.87 0.70
C LYS A 31 -0.93 -1.78 -0.83
N LEU A 32 -1.87 -2.46 -1.47
CA LEU A 32 -2.07 -2.36 -2.93
C LEU A 32 -2.50 -0.95 -3.35
N THR A 33 -3.38 -0.30 -2.58
CA THR A 33 -3.79 1.08 -2.82
C THR A 33 -2.64 2.07 -2.66
N ALA A 34 -1.80 1.88 -1.64
CA ALA A 34 -0.59 2.67 -1.45
C ALA A 34 0.39 2.49 -2.62
N SER A 35 0.62 1.24 -3.07
CA SER A 35 1.46 0.95 -4.23
C SER A 35 0.98 1.68 -5.48
N TYR A 36 -0.32 1.59 -5.79
CA TYR A 36 -0.92 2.29 -6.94
C TYR A 36 -0.79 3.81 -6.84
N THR A 37 -0.91 4.36 -5.63
CA THR A 37 -0.78 5.81 -5.37
C THR A 37 0.66 6.28 -5.55
N TYR A 38 1.64 5.50 -5.09
CA TYR A 38 3.05 5.82 -5.29
C TYR A 38 3.47 5.70 -6.76
N LEU A 39 2.91 4.76 -7.50
CA LEU A 39 3.11 4.66 -8.95
C LEU A 39 2.61 5.92 -9.67
N SER A 40 1.41 6.40 -9.35
CA SER A 40 0.86 7.61 -9.97
C SER A 40 1.67 8.86 -9.63
N LEU A 41 2.18 8.98 -8.40
CA LEU A 41 3.08 10.05 -7.99
C LEU A 41 4.42 9.97 -8.71
N GLY A 42 5.02 8.78 -8.82
CA GLY A 42 6.27 8.57 -9.55
C GLY A 42 6.17 9.08 -10.99
N MET A 43 5.14 8.63 -11.70
CA MET A 43 4.87 9.06 -13.08
C MET A 43 4.53 10.55 -13.18
N TYR A 44 3.94 11.17 -12.16
CA TYR A 44 3.67 12.61 -12.15
C TYR A 44 4.96 13.44 -12.08
N PHE A 45 5.93 13.04 -11.25
CA PHE A 45 7.21 13.74 -11.12
C PHE A 45 8.16 13.50 -12.31
N ASP A 46 7.92 12.43 -13.07
CA ASP A 46 8.67 12.07 -14.28
C ASP A 46 8.28 12.89 -15.51
N ARG A 47 7.13 13.59 -15.47
CA ARG A 47 6.65 14.39 -16.60
C ARG A 47 7.61 15.53 -16.92
N ASP A 48 7.65 15.90 -18.20
CA ASP A 48 8.46 16.97 -18.75
C ASP A 48 8.20 18.35 -18.13
N ASP A 49 6.97 18.60 -17.66
CA ASP A 49 6.56 19.86 -17.00
C ASP A 49 6.99 19.96 -15.53
N VAL A 50 7.28 18.83 -14.87
CA VAL A 50 7.73 18.79 -13.46
C VAL A 50 9.22 18.48 -13.36
N ALA A 51 9.71 17.49 -14.12
CA ALA A 51 11.11 17.11 -14.29
C ALA A 51 11.90 16.90 -12.98
N LEU A 52 11.34 16.16 -12.01
CA LEU A 52 11.98 15.81 -10.74
C LEU A 52 12.33 14.31 -10.69
N PRO A 53 13.41 13.86 -11.37
CA PRO A 53 13.71 12.44 -11.56
C PRO A 53 14.04 11.71 -10.25
N ASN A 54 14.67 12.38 -9.28
CA ASN A 54 14.97 11.78 -7.97
C ASN A 54 13.69 11.49 -7.16
N PHE A 55 12.69 12.37 -7.24
CA PHE A 55 11.39 12.15 -6.61
C PHE A 55 10.62 11.05 -7.34
N SER A 56 10.63 11.06 -8.69
CA SER A 56 10.06 9.99 -9.51
C SER A 56 10.61 8.62 -9.07
N LYS A 57 11.93 8.47 -9.06
CA LYS A 57 12.63 7.25 -8.62
C LYS A 57 12.24 6.82 -7.20
N TYR A 58 12.24 7.75 -6.24
CA TYR A 58 11.86 7.47 -4.86
C TYR A 58 10.45 6.88 -4.74
N PHE A 59 9.47 7.50 -5.41
CA PHE A 59 8.08 7.01 -5.35
C PHE A 59 7.90 5.71 -6.11
N LEU A 60 8.58 5.52 -7.25
CA LEU A 60 8.56 4.24 -7.97
C LEU A 60 9.13 3.11 -7.12
N GLU A 61 10.26 3.31 -6.44
CA GLU A 61 10.83 2.33 -5.51
C GLU A 61 9.89 2.03 -4.33
N ARG A 62 9.22 3.05 -3.78
CA ARG A 62 8.20 2.86 -2.74
C ARG A 62 7.00 2.05 -3.24
N SER A 63 6.57 2.27 -4.48
CA SER A 63 5.47 1.52 -5.07
C SER A 63 5.77 0.02 -5.14
N VAL A 64 7.00 -0.35 -5.49
CA VAL A 64 7.46 -1.74 -5.56
C VAL A 64 7.50 -2.36 -4.16
N LYS A 65 8.10 -1.65 -3.18
CA LYS A 65 8.17 -2.12 -1.79
C LYS A 65 6.79 -2.38 -1.17
N GLU A 66 5.82 -1.49 -1.38
CA GLU A 66 4.46 -1.72 -0.86
C GLU A 66 3.74 -2.88 -1.55
N ARG A 67 4.07 -3.16 -2.81
CA ARG A 67 3.55 -4.34 -3.52
C ARG A 67 4.17 -5.64 -3.00
N GLU A 68 5.47 -5.66 -2.76
CA GLU A 68 6.15 -6.79 -2.09
C GLU A 68 5.55 -7.06 -0.69
N HIS A 69 5.26 -6.00 0.09
CA HIS A 69 4.56 -6.14 1.36
C HIS A 69 3.17 -6.79 1.21
N ALA A 70 2.41 -6.42 0.18
CA ALA A 70 1.11 -7.03 -0.10
C ALA A 70 1.25 -8.51 -0.48
N GLU A 71 2.23 -8.85 -1.32
CA GLU A 71 2.54 -10.23 -1.72
C GLU A 71 2.94 -11.10 -0.52
N HIS A 72 3.75 -10.57 0.40
CA HIS A 72 4.11 -11.27 1.63
C HIS A 72 2.88 -11.54 2.53
N LEU A 73 1.97 -10.57 2.66
CA LEU A 73 0.73 -10.74 3.41
C LEU A 73 -0.23 -11.75 2.76
N LEU A 74 -0.29 -11.79 1.43
CA LEU A 74 -1.04 -12.78 0.68
C LEU A 74 -0.49 -14.20 0.94
N GLY A 75 0.83 -14.35 0.90
CA GLY A 75 1.51 -15.60 1.25
C GLY A 75 1.24 -16.02 2.70
N TYR A 76 1.32 -15.06 3.63
CA TYR A 76 1.04 -15.31 5.05
C TYR A 76 -0.40 -15.77 5.29
N GLN A 77 -1.39 -15.13 4.66
CA GLN A 77 -2.80 -15.50 4.78
C GLN A 77 -3.03 -16.95 4.29
N ASN A 78 -2.45 -17.31 3.14
CA ASN A 78 -2.55 -18.66 2.59
C ASN A 78 -1.86 -19.70 3.48
N MET A 79 -0.66 -19.40 3.99
CA MET A 79 0.10 -20.26 4.89
C MET A 79 -0.66 -20.55 6.19
N ARG A 80 -1.38 -19.56 6.73
CA ARG A 80 -2.20 -19.74 7.94
C ARG A 80 -3.57 -20.38 7.69
N GLY A 81 -3.88 -20.74 6.44
CA GLY A 81 -5.15 -21.35 6.08
C GLY A 81 -6.33 -20.38 6.06
N GLY A 82 -6.06 -19.06 6.03
CA GLY A 82 -7.05 -18.02 5.83
C GLY A 82 -7.57 -18.00 4.39
N ARG A 83 -8.54 -17.11 4.13
CA ARG A 83 -9.10 -16.86 2.81
C ARG A 83 -8.80 -15.42 2.41
N VAL A 84 -8.09 -15.30 1.28
CA VAL A 84 -7.81 -14.01 0.67
C VAL A 84 -9.07 -13.48 0.00
N LEU A 85 -9.47 -12.27 0.37
CA LEU A 85 -10.54 -11.52 -0.29
C LEU A 85 -9.98 -10.21 -0.82
N LEU A 86 -9.73 -10.17 -2.13
CA LEU A 86 -9.28 -8.96 -2.81
C LEU A 86 -10.48 -8.04 -3.06
N GLN A 87 -10.33 -6.78 -2.69
CA GLN A 87 -11.32 -5.73 -2.92
C GLN A 87 -10.80 -4.76 -3.98
N THR A 88 -11.70 -3.94 -4.51
CA THR A 88 -11.37 -2.87 -5.45
C THR A 88 -10.28 -1.97 -4.88
N ILE A 89 -9.30 -1.64 -5.71
CA ILE A 89 -8.26 -0.66 -5.39
C ILE A 89 -8.86 0.72 -5.70
N ALA A 90 -9.29 1.43 -4.66
CA ALA A 90 -9.86 2.76 -4.82
C ALA A 90 -8.74 3.78 -5.00
N VAL A 91 -8.79 4.55 -6.09
CA VAL A 91 -7.87 5.66 -6.31
C VAL A 91 -8.26 6.80 -5.36
N SER A 92 -7.51 7.00 -4.28
CA SER A 92 -7.67 8.15 -3.37
C SER A 92 -7.02 9.42 -3.93
N VAL A 93 -7.21 9.70 -5.22
CA VAL A 93 -6.83 11.00 -5.79
C VAL A 93 -8.06 11.89 -5.72
N GLY A 94 -8.30 12.45 -4.53
CA GLY A 94 -9.19 13.59 -4.41
C GLY A 94 -8.60 14.79 -5.17
N PRO A 95 -9.41 15.64 -5.81
CA PRO A 95 -8.94 16.77 -6.63
C PRO A 95 -8.11 17.83 -5.86
N GLY A 96 -7.97 17.72 -4.54
CA GLY A 96 -7.15 18.61 -3.69
C GLY A 96 -5.73 18.13 -3.37
N LEU A 97 -5.32 16.95 -3.86
CA LEU A 97 -4.03 16.34 -3.49
C LEU A 97 -2.80 17.06 -4.09
N LYS A 98 -3.00 17.97 -5.06
CA LYS A 98 -1.92 18.79 -5.64
C LYS A 98 -1.28 19.75 -4.63
N SER A 99 -2.04 20.24 -3.64
CA SER A 99 -1.57 21.26 -2.69
C SER A 99 -1.31 20.70 -1.29
N PHE A 100 -2.15 19.77 -0.82
CA PHE A 100 -2.07 19.28 0.56
C PHE A 100 -1.04 18.15 0.77
N LEU A 101 -0.87 17.27 -0.22
CA LEU A 101 0.11 16.18 -0.14
C LEU A 101 1.50 16.64 -0.51
N LEU A 102 1.65 17.66 -1.38
CA LEU A 102 2.94 18.31 -1.60
C LEU A 102 3.44 18.97 -0.30
N CYS A 103 2.56 19.69 0.41
CA CYS A 103 2.90 20.36 1.67
C CYS A 103 3.16 19.36 2.81
N ARG A 104 2.42 18.24 2.89
CA ARG A 104 2.69 17.18 3.87
C ARG A 104 3.84 16.26 3.50
N ILE A 105 4.12 15.99 2.23
CA ILE A 105 5.33 15.26 1.81
C ILE A 105 6.56 16.14 2.06
N PHE A 106 6.50 17.46 1.80
CA PHE A 106 7.54 18.39 2.24
C PHE A 106 7.74 18.30 3.75
N CYS A 107 6.68 18.42 4.56
CA CYS A 107 6.80 18.28 6.02
C CYS A 107 7.20 16.86 6.49
N PHE A 108 6.80 15.76 5.86
CA PHE A 108 7.17 14.41 6.30
C PHE A 108 8.61 14.06 5.92
N VAL A 109 9.05 14.52 4.74
CA VAL A 109 10.44 14.42 4.27
C VAL A 109 11.36 15.31 5.11
N PHE A 110 10.89 16.48 5.57
CA PHE A 110 11.70 17.41 6.40
C PHE A 110 11.61 17.17 7.92
N ILE A 111 10.50 16.61 8.44
CA ILE A 111 10.26 16.48 9.90
C ILE A 111 10.36 15.03 10.41
N MET A 112 10.10 14.00 9.59
CA MET A 112 10.05 12.59 10.07
C MET A 112 11.18 11.67 9.54
N LEU A 113 12.03 12.10 8.61
CA LEU A 113 13.20 11.33 8.18
C LEU A 113 14.48 12.18 8.19
N PRO A 114 15.09 12.45 9.37
CA PRO A 114 16.36 13.16 9.41
C PRO A 114 17.56 12.37 8.84
N ALA A 115 17.36 11.16 8.28
CA ALA A 115 18.46 10.31 7.81
C ALA A 115 18.53 10.03 6.30
N GLN A 116 17.51 10.37 5.50
CA GLN A 116 17.51 10.09 4.04
C GLN A 116 17.38 11.34 3.15
N CYS A 117 17.24 12.52 3.75
CA CYS A 117 16.96 13.75 2.99
C CYS A 117 18.21 14.35 2.31
N PHE A 118 19.43 14.02 2.77
CA PHE A 118 20.65 14.63 2.23
C PHE A 118 21.06 14.10 0.84
N SER A 119 20.57 12.93 0.43
CA SER A 119 20.94 12.31 -0.86
C SER A 119 19.90 12.50 -1.97
N LEU A 120 18.76 13.14 -1.71
CA LEU A 120 17.69 13.36 -2.69
C LEU A 120 17.78 14.72 -3.41
N LEU A 121 18.60 15.65 -2.90
CA LEU A 121 18.79 17.00 -3.44
C LEU A 121 20.08 17.16 -4.27
N GLN A 122 20.78 16.05 -4.55
CA GLN A 122 21.99 16.00 -5.37
C GLN A 122 21.74 15.15 -6.62
#